data_AF-A0A924ACS3-F1
#
_entry.id   AF-A0A924ACS3-F1
#
_cell.length_a   1.000
_cell.length_b   1.000
_cell.length_c   1.000
_cell.angle_alpha   90.00
_cell.angle_beta   90.00
_cell.angle_gamma   90.00
#
_symmetry.space_group_name_H-M   'P 1'
#
loop_
_entity.id
_entity.type
_entity.pdbx_description
1 polymer ?
#
loop_
_entity_poly.entity_id
_entity_poly.type
_entity_poly.pdbx_seq_one_letter_code
_entity_poly.pdbx_strand_id
1 'polypeptide(L)'
;MRVRKSIFCGEVEFESITAFSEHFGISKEKVTRRLGNGWSPAQAVGIEPPPKRLGTTGKPLVFDGIEYISLAAAAEALGLDKKVVASRVAKGYSAEDAIRGHLKGRVGPGKAIEFRGKTYGSREQLCSEFGQMWNNVQRRVKRGWSMEQALLIEQAPPRFRNFEGHARDYKWKEVRLSAHGVEPVPDLQGYKLYLITNMVNQKVYVGLTIGPLEKRLKQHFAAARRGRKSAFMNAIMKHGEEAFKIELIRTDARTYEELQQQEVLEIGKRDAIRNGYNTAAGGSLGSSKAISIGGKTYVSYAGAAEAYGVDPVVFALRVSRLKWTPEQAVGLENRTWVGKSLPVNVAGSAFESLSQAAKHFGVLPATAHSRYRLKGWTLEQSLGIEPPPHRESPSAKRVSILGIDYESIEDAAVSLGVSANALRRYIRLGLTPDDAFVRTRREGP
;
A
#
# COMPACT_ATOMS: atom_id res chain seq x y z
N MET A 1 -76.22 -13.94 18.90
CA MET A 1 -75.36 -15.02 19.46
C MET A 1 -73.98 -14.94 18.83
N ARG A 2 -72.91 -14.63 19.58
CA ARG A 2 -71.54 -14.75 19.07
C ARG A 2 -71.14 -16.22 19.13
N VAL A 3 -70.92 -16.84 17.96
CA VAL A 3 -70.39 -18.20 17.85
C VAL A 3 -69.05 -18.25 18.58
N ARG A 4 -68.94 -19.05 19.65
CA ARG A 4 -67.66 -19.30 20.34
C ARG A 4 -66.81 -20.12 19.38
N LYS A 5 -65.71 -19.53 18.88
CA LYS A 5 -64.73 -20.25 18.06
C LYS A 5 -63.78 -20.98 19.01
N SER A 6 -63.88 -22.30 19.06
CA SER A 6 -62.87 -23.13 19.70
C SER A 6 -61.57 -23.11 18.90
N ILE A 7 -60.44 -23.25 19.59
CA ILE A 7 -59.10 -23.24 19.00
C ILE A 7 -58.49 -24.62 19.20
N PHE A 8 -58.05 -25.23 18.11
CA PHE A 8 -57.32 -26.50 18.14
C PHE A 8 -55.82 -26.23 18.07
N CYS A 9 -55.06 -26.81 19.00
CA CYS A 9 -53.60 -26.78 18.97
C CYS A 9 -53.09 -28.22 19.19
N GLY A 10 -52.68 -28.87 18.10
CA GLY A 10 -52.42 -30.32 18.12
C GLY A 10 -53.72 -31.10 18.30
N GLU A 11 -53.76 -31.98 19.32
CA GLU A 11 -54.92 -32.81 19.67
C GLU A 11 -55.82 -32.21 20.75
N VAL A 12 -55.49 -31.02 21.26
CA VAL A 12 -56.24 -30.37 22.36
C VAL A 12 -57.13 -29.26 21.82
N GLU A 13 -58.41 -29.29 22.22
CA GLU A 13 -59.40 -28.25 21.94
C GLU A 13 -59.52 -27.28 23.11
N PHE A 14 -59.48 -25.98 22.81
CA PHE A 14 -59.65 -24.91 23.80
C PHE A 14 -60.93 -24.13 23.50
N GLU A 15 -61.79 -23.98 24.51
CA GLU A 15 -63.09 -23.31 24.39
C GLU A 15 -63.00 -21.80 24.16
N SER A 16 -61.85 -21.17 24.45
CA SER A 16 -61.64 -19.74 24.24
C SER A 16 -60.17 -19.36 24.09
N ILE A 17 -59.91 -18.20 23.46
CA ILE A 17 -58.57 -17.59 23.38
C ILE A 17 -58.00 -17.33 24.78
N THR A 18 -58.84 -17.03 25.78
CA THR A 18 -58.38 -16.80 27.16
C THR A 18 -57.85 -18.09 27.78
N ALA A 19 -58.60 -19.19 27.68
CA ALA A 19 -58.15 -20.51 28.18
C ALA A 19 -56.89 -21.00 27.45
N PHE A 20 -56.82 -20.77 26.13
CA PHE A 20 -55.64 -21.08 25.33
C PHE A 20 -54.41 -20.24 25.73
N SER A 21 -54.61 -18.96 26.03
CA SER A 21 -53.57 -18.03 26.48
C SER A 21 -53.02 -18.38 27.87
N GLU A 22 -53.89 -18.77 28.81
CA GLU A 22 -53.53 -19.17 30.17
C GLU A 22 -52.78 -20.51 30.19
N HIS A 23 -53.25 -21.50 29.43
CA HIS A 23 -52.62 -22.83 29.36
C HIS A 23 -51.16 -22.78 28.90
N PHE A 24 -50.82 -21.89 27.97
CA PHE A 24 -49.45 -21.74 27.45
C PHE A 24 -48.67 -20.57 28.09
N GLY A 25 -49.25 -19.86 29.05
CA GLY A 25 -48.58 -18.76 29.77
C GLY A 25 -48.18 -17.56 28.90
N ILE A 26 -48.94 -17.28 27.84
CA ILE A 26 -48.65 -16.17 26.89
C ILE A 26 -49.80 -15.17 26.94
N SER A 27 -49.51 -13.87 26.97
CA SER A 27 -50.56 -12.85 27.07
C SER A 27 -51.60 -12.96 25.94
N LYS A 28 -52.87 -12.81 26.32
CA LYS A 28 -54.04 -12.90 25.44
C LYS A 28 -53.92 -11.99 24.22
N GLU A 29 -53.39 -10.79 24.41
CA GLU A 29 -53.13 -9.80 23.36
C GLU A 29 -52.13 -10.32 22.32
N LYS A 30 -51.07 -10.99 22.77
CA LYS A 30 -50.03 -11.52 21.89
C LYS A 30 -50.53 -12.70 21.07
N VAL A 31 -51.32 -13.59 21.68
CA VAL A 31 -51.97 -14.71 20.99
C VAL A 31 -52.98 -14.20 19.97
N THR A 32 -53.86 -13.26 20.37
CA THR A 32 -54.87 -12.64 19.49
C THR A 32 -54.22 -11.96 18.29
N ARG A 33 -53.14 -11.19 18.51
CA ARG A 33 -52.40 -10.53 17.44
C ARG A 33 -51.73 -11.53 16.49
N ARG A 34 -51.17 -12.63 17.01
CA ARG A 34 -50.50 -13.65 16.19
C ARG A 34 -51.50 -14.41 15.31
N LEU A 35 -52.60 -14.88 15.89
CA LEU A 35 -53.69 -15.53 15.15
C LEU A 35 -54.31 -14.59 14.10
N GLY A 36 -54.52 -13.32 14.45
CA GLY A 36 -55.02 -12.31 13.51
C GLY A 36 -54.07 -11.99 12.34
N ASN A 37 -52.77 -12.24 12.50
CA ASN A 37 -51.77 -12.15 11.43
C ASN A 37 -51.60 -13.48 10.66
N GLY A 38 -52.55 -14.42 10.79
CA GLY A 38 -52.57 -15.69 10.07
C GLY A 38 -51.59 -16.75 10.59
N TRP A 39 -51.09 -16.61 11.82
CA TRP A 39 -50.23 -17.64 12.43
C TRP A 39 -51.09 -18.85 12.81
N SER A 40 -50.55 -20.06 12.70
CA SER A 40 -51.22 -21.25 13.24
C SER A 40 -51.30 -21.16 14.78
N PRO A 41 -52.25 -21.84 15.44
CA PRO A 41 -52.31 -21.90 16.90
C PRO A 41 -50.99 -22.36 17.53
N ALA A 42 -50.32 -23.37 16.96
CA ALA A 42 -49.02 -23.86 17.42
C ALA A 42 -47.90 -22.81 17.29
N GLN A 43 -47.87 -22.03 16.20
CA GLN A 43 -46.93 -20.92 16.01
C GLN A 43 -47.25 -19.75 16.95
N ALA A 44 -48.54 -19.50 17.21
CA ALA A 44 -49.00 -18.41 18.05
C ALA A 44 -48.51 -18.56 19.49
N VAL A 45 -48.38 -19.80 19.96
CA VAL A 45 -47.83 -20.14 21.29
C VAL A 45 -46.34 -20.47 21.28
N GLY A 46 -45.69 -20.53 20.11
CA GLY A 46 -44.25 -20.74 19.99
C GLY A 46 -43.79 -22.20 20.11
N ILE A 47 -44.71 -23.16 19.95
CA ILE A 47 -44.38 -24.58 19.76
C ILE A 47 -43.69 -24.76 18.40
N GLU A 48 -44.19 -24.08 17.38
CA GLU A 48 -43.55 -24.02 16.06
C GLU A 48 -42.81 -22.69 15.84
N PRO A 49 -41.72 -22.69 15.05
CA PRO A 49 -41.00 -21.47 14.71
C PRO A 49 -41.91 -20.46 13.99
N PRO A 50 -41.67 -19.15 14.14
CA PRO A 50 -42.49 -18.13 13.52
C PRO A 50 -42.44 -18.25 11.98
N PRO A 51 -43.55 -17.95 11.27
CA PRO A 51 -43.57 -18.01 9.82
C PRO A 51 -42.51 -17.08 9.21
N LYS A 52 -41.77 -17.57 8.22
CA LYS A 52 -40.78 -16.76 7.48
C LYS A 52 -41.51 -15.57 6.86
N ARG A 53 -41.13 -14.35 7.26
CA ARG A 53 -41.68 -13.11 6.68
C ARG A 53 -41.22 -13.01 5.22
N LEU A 54 -42.09 -13.37 4.28
CA LEU A 54 -41.95 -12.94 2.88
C LEU A 54 -42.15 -11.43 2.87
N GLY A 55 -41.08 -10.67 2.64
CA GLY A 55 -41.12 -9.22 2.62
C GLY A 55 -41.89 -8.72 1.40
N THR A 56 -43.17 -8.42 1.56
CA THR A 56 -44.05 -7.91 0.49
C THR A 56 -43.86 -6.40 0.23
N THR A 57 -42.61 -5.94 0.10
CA THR A 57 -42.34 -4.49 -0.06
C THR A 57 -41.50 -4.14 -1.29
N GLY A 58 -41.46 -5.03 -2.28
CA GLY A 58 -40.73 -4.78 -3.52
C GLY A 58 -41.66 -4.63 -4.72
N LYS A 59 -41.34 -3.69 -5.62
CA LYS A 59 -41.92 -3.68 -6.96
C LYS A 59 -41.32 -4.83 -7.76
N PRO A 60 -42.13 -5.68 -8.40
CA PRO A 60 -41.61 -6.74 -9.26
C PRO A 60 -40.85 -6.15 -10.45
N LEU A 61 -39.80 -6.83 -10.88
CA LEU A 61 -38.96 -6.42 -12.01
C LEU A 61 -38.54 -7.63 -12.83
N VAL A 62 -38.38 -7.41 -14.13
CA VAL A 62 -37.81 -8.41 -15.04
C VAL A 62 -36.37 -8.03 -15.32
N PHE A 63 -35.44 -8.96 -15.13
CA PHE A 63 -34.01 -8.76 -15.43
C PHE A 63 -33.46 -10.01 -16.14
N ASP A 64 -32.87 -9.83 -17.32
CA ASP A 64 -32.39 -10.91 -18.21
C ASP A 64 -33.44 -12.03 -18.45
N GLY A 65 -34.72 -11.65 -18.60
CA GLY A 65 -35.82 -12.59 -18.88
C GLY A 65 -36.35 -13.36 -17.66
N ILE A 66 -35.82 -13.10 -16.45
CA ILE A 66 -36.30 -13.70 -15.20
C ILE A 66 -37.12 -12.67 -14.43
N GLU A 67 -38.31 -13.06 -13.97
CA GLU A 67 -39.16 -12.23 -13.12
C GLU A 67 -38.75 -12.34 -11.65
N TYR A 68 -38.38 -11.21 -11.06
CA TYR A 68 -38.05 -11.09 -9.64
C TYR A 68 -39.15 -10.32 -8.92
N ILE A 69 -39.55 -10.83 -7.76
CA ILE A 69 -40.54 -10.22 -6.87
C ILE A 69 -40.11 -8.84 -6.36
N SER A 70 -38.79 -8.56 -6.36
CA SER A 70 -38.25 -7.27 -5.92
C SER A 70 -36.83 -7.04 -6.42
N LEU A 71 -36.41 -5.76 -6.40
CA LEU A 71 -35.00 -5.37 -6.59
C LEU A 71 -34.06 -6.00 -5.57
N ALA A 72 -34.53 -6.23 -4.35
CA ALA A 72 -33.75 -6.90 -3.32
C ALA A 72 -33.56 -8.40 -3.61
N ALA A 73 -34.61 -9.06 -4.09
CA ALA A 73 -34.56 -10.47 -4.50
C ALA A 73 -33.68 -10.66 -5.74
N ALA A 74 -33.75 -9.75 -6.71
CA ALA A 74 -32.84 -9.72 -7.85
C ALA A 74 -31.38 -9.53 -7.41
N ALA A 75 -31.11 -8.60 -6.48
CA ALA A 75 -29.78 -8.39 -5.94
C ALA A 75 -29.24 -9.63 -5.18
N GLU A 76 -30.09 -10.29 -4.39
CA GLU A 76 -29.71 -11.49 -3.62
C GLU A 76 -29.44 -12.69 -4.52
N ALA A 77 -30.28 -12.94 -5.53
CA ALA A 77 -30.09 -14.01 -6.51
C ALA A 77 -28.80 -13.86 -7.33
N LEU A 78 -28.40 -12.60 -7.61
CA LEU A 78 -27.19 -12.27 -8.36
C LEU A 78 -25.94 -12.06 -7.47
N GLY A 79 -26.06 -12.25 -6.15
CA GLY A 79 -24.95 -12.08 -5.19
C GLY A 79 -24.47 -10.64 -5.02
N LEU A 80 -25.33 -9.66 -5.31
CA LEU A 80 -25.04 -8.23 -5.22
C LEU A 80 -25.51 -7.65 -3.88
N ASP A 81 -24.75 -6.70 -3.33
CA ASP A 81 -25.16 -5.99 -2.11
C ASP A 81 -26.40 -5.13 -2.37
N LYS A 82 -27.50 -5.48 -1.70
CA LYS A 82 -28.78 -4.76 -1.74
C LYS A 82 -28.65 -3.25 -1.51
N LYS A 83 -27.71 -2.81 -0.66
CA LYS A 83 -27.46 -1.38 -0.38
C LYS A 83 -26.85 -0.67 -1.58
N VAL A 84 -25.96 -1.35 -2.31
CA VAL A 84 -25.29 -0.80 -3.49
C VAL A 84 -26.30 -0.62 -4.62
N VAL A 85 -27.11 -1.64 -4.90
CA VAL A 85 -28.15 -1.58 -5.94
C VAL A 85 -29.20 -0.51 -5.60
N ALA A 86 -29.66 -0.43 -4.36
CA ALA A 86 -30.59 0.61 -3.91
C ALA A 86 -30.00 2.03 -4.03
N SER A 87 -28.73 2.22 -3.66
CA SER A 87 -28.04 3.51 -3.79
C SER A 87 -27.90 3.95 -5.25
N ARG A 88 -27.73 3.01 -6.19
CA ARG A 88 -27.67 3.29 -7.62
C ARG A 88 -29.04 3.74 -8.14
N VAL A 89 -30.12 3.03 -7.81
CA VAL A 89 -31.47 3.45 -8.19
C VAL A 89 -31.84 4.82 -7.60
N ALA A 90 -31.47 5.09 -6.34
CA ALA A 90 -31.68 6.40 -5.71
C ALA A 90 -30.93 7.55 -6.40
N LYS A 91 -29.86 7.24 -7.15
CA LYS A 91 -29.10 8.21 -7.96
C LYS A 91 -29.67 8.37 -9.38
N GLY A 92 -30.83 7.80 -9.67
CA GLY A 92 -31.55 7.93 -10.93
C GLY A 92 -31.16 6.90 -12.01
N TYR A 93 -30.42 5.84 -11.65
CA TYR A 93 -30.12 4.75 -12.58
C TYR A 93 -31.32 3.82 -12.75
N SER A 94 -31.48 3.26 -13.96
CA SER A 94 -32.49 2.21 -14.20
C SER A 94 -32.21 0.99 -13.31
N ALA A 95 -33.23 0.18 -13.02
CA ALA A 95 -33.05 -1.04 -12.24
C ALA A 95 -32.06 -2.01 -12.91
N GLU A 96 -32.08 -2.07 -14.24
CA GLU A 96 -31.20 -2.90 -15.05
C GLU A 96 -29.73 -2.40 -15.01
N ASP A 97 -29.50 -1.09 -15.15
CA ASP A 97 -28.15 -0.50 -15.04
C ASP A 97 -27.60 -0.57 -13.62
N ALA A 98 -28.47 -0.45 -12.61
CA ALA A 98 -28.10 -0.56 -11.21
C ALA A 98 -27.59 -1.98 -10.87
N ILE A 99 -28.18 -3.00 -11.49
CA ILE A 99 -27.77 -4.41 -11.39
C ILE A 99 -26.50 -4.67 -12.22
N ARG A 100 -26.48 -4.28 -13.51
CA ARG A 100 -25.32 -4.49 -14.40
C ARG A 100 -24.08 -3.68 -14.02
N GLY A 101 -24.24 -2.58 -13.27
CA GLY A 101 -23.13 -1.72 -12.86
C GLY A 101 -22.63 -0.77 -13.95
N HIS A 102 -23.44 -0.53 -15.00
CA HIS A 102 -23.14 0.44 -16.06
C HIS A 102 -23.36 1.87 -15.56
N LEU A 103 -22.43 2.35 -14.74
CA LEU A 103 -22.48 3.69 -14.16
C LEU A 103 -21.94 4.72 -15.16
N LYS A 104 -22.76 5.69 -15.58
CA LYS A 104 -22.29 6.89 -16.29
C LYS A 104 -21.28 7.62 -15.40
N GLY A 105 -20.22 8.14 -15.99
CA GLY A 105 -19.28 9.01 -15.30
C GLY A 105 -20.02 10.18 -14.64
N ARG A 106 -19.60 10.60 -13.43
CA ARG A 106 -20.17 11.78 -12.77
C ARG A 106 -19.90 13.02 -13.63
N VAL A 107 -20.90 13.47 -14.37
CA VAL A 107 -20.91 14.79 -15.01
C VAL A 107 -21.92 15.65 -14.25
N GLY A 108 -21.54 16.09 -13.05
CA GLY A 108 -22.24 17.19 -12.38
C GLY A 108 -21.54 18.51 -12.73
N PRO A 109 -22.25 19.65 -12.82
CA PRO A 109 -21.60 20.94 -12.94
C PRO A 109 -20.68 21.12 -11.73
N GLY A 110 -19.38 21.23 -11.97
CA GLY A 110 -18.44 21.53 -10.91
C GLY A 110 -18.81 22.84 -10.23
N LYS A 111 -18.40 23.02 -8.97
CA LYS A 111 -18.52 24.34 -8.33
C LYS A 111 -17.62 25.30 -9.12
N ALA A 112 -18.20 26.39 -9.64
CA ALA A 112 -17.44 27.40 -10.36
C ALA A 112 -16.34 28.01 -9.47
N ILE A 113 -15.17 28.24 -10.04
CA ILE A 113 -14.02 28.84 -9.36
C ILE A 113 -13.57 30.05 -10.16
N GLU A 114 -13.46 31.19 -9.50
CA GLU A 114 -12.78 32.35 -10.05
C GLU A 114 -11.29 32.27 -9.73
N PHE A 115 -10.45 32.39 -10.76
CA PHE A 115 -8.99 32.37 -10.62
C PHE A 115 -8.36 33.29 -11.67
N ARG A 116 -7.56 34.27 -11.21
CA ARG A 116 -6.95 35.32 -12.05
C ARG A 116 -7.93 36.09 -12.94
N GLY A 117 -9.10 36.42 -12.40
CA GLY A 117 -10.14 37.15 -13.14
C GLY A 117 -10.85 36.35 -14.24
N LYS A 118 -10.58 35.04 -14.35
CA LYS A 118 -11.34 34.11 -15.19
C LYS A 118 -12.19 33.19 -14.33
N THR A 119 -13.42 32.96 -14.74
CA THR A 119 -14.35 32.03 -14.08
C THR A 119 -14.32 30.67 -14.78
N TYR A 120 -13.94 29.63 -14.06
CA TYR A 120 -13.91 28.25 -14.52
C TYR A 120 -15.16 27.52 -14.03
N GLY A 121 -15.83 26.78 -14.90
CA GLY A 121 -17.07 26.04 -14.58
C GLY A 121 -16.84 24.80 -13.72
N SER A 122 -15.60 24.34 -13.57
CA SER A 122 -15.25 23.27 -12.64
C SER A 122 -13.79 23.36 -12.19
N ARG A 123 -13.48 22.67 -11.10
CA ARG A 123 -12.10 22.57 -10.60
C ARG A 123 -11.22 21.82 -11.59
N GLU A 124 -11.81 20.84 -12.26
CA GLU A 124 -11.21 20.04 -13.31
C GLU A 124 -10.87 20.90 -14.52
N GLN A 125 -11.76 21.82 -14.93
CA GLN A 125 -11.50 22.75 -16.03
C GLN A 125 -10.33 23.69 -15.71
N LEU A 126 -10.29 24.26 -14.50
CA LEU A 126 -9.16 25.06 -14.03
C LEU A 126 -7.86 24.25 -14.08
N CYS A 127 -7.86 23.02 -13.56
CA CYS A 127 -6.66 22.19 -13.53
C CYS A 127 -6.21 21.75 -14.93
N SER A 128 -7.15 21.50 -15.84
CA SER A 128 -6.87 21.10 -17.22
C SER A 128 -6.15 22.20 -18.01
N GLU A 129 -6.53 23.47 -17.79
CA GLU A 129 -5.87 24.62 -18.41
C GLU A 129 -4.37 24.67 -18.06
N PHE A 130 -4.04 24.36 -16.79
CA PHE A 130 -2.66 24.36 -16.28
C PHE A 130 -1.98 22.99 -16.34
N GLY A 131 -2.57 22.00 -17.04
CA GLY A 131 -2.01 20.65 -17.18
C GLY A 131 -1.82 19.91 -15.85
N GLN A 132 -2.57 20.27 -14.81
CA GLN A 132 -2.50 19.63 -13.50
C GLN A 132 -3.70 18.70 -13.27
N MET A 133 -3.54 17.73 -12.37
CA MET A 133 -4.66 16.93 -11.87
C MET A 133 -5.18 17.54 -10.56
N TRP A 134 -6.50 17.67 -10.41
CA TRP A 134 -7.11 18.23 -9.19
C TRP A 134 -6.65 17.52 -7.91
N ASN A 135 -6.45 16.20 -7.94
CA ASN A 135 -5.92 15.46 -6.78
C ASN A 135 -4.56 15.97 -6.30
N ASN A 136 -3.69 16.40 -7.22
CA ASN A 136 -2.37 16.95 -6.88
C ASN A 136 -2.49 18.38 -6.36
N VAL A 137 -3.31 19.20 -7.02
CA VAL A 137 -3.60 20.58 -6.59
C VAL A 137 -4.22 20.60 -5.20
N GLN A 138 -5.26 19.80 -4.97
CA GLN A 138 -5.92 19.66 -3.67
C GLN A 138 -4.95 19.20 -2.57
N ARG A 139 -4.06 18.25 -2.89
CA ARG A 139 -3.03 17.79 -1.95
C ARG A 139 -2.06 18.92 -1.61
N ARG A 140 -1.64 19.74 -2.58
CA ARG A 140 -0.76 20.89 -2.37
C ARG A 140 -1.44 21.98 -1.53
N VAL A 141 -2.69 22.34 -1.85
CA VAL A 141 -3.49 23.32 -1.08
C VAL A 141 -3.69 22.86 0.37
N LYS A 142 -4.05 21.59 0.60
CA LYS A 142 -4.15 21.01 1.96
C LYS A 142 -2.82 21.06 2.73
N ARG A 143 -1.69 21.17 2.03
CA ARG A 143 -0.35 21.28 2.61
C ARG A 143 0.07 22.74 2.83
N GLY A 144 -0.84 23.69 2.65
CA GLY A 144 -0.62 25.12 2.86
C GLY A 144 -0.08 25.87 1.64
N TRP A 145 -0.12 25.28 0.45
CA TRP A 145 0.28 25.97 -0.78
C TRP A 145 -0.81 26.96 -1.21
N SER A 146 -0.42 28.10 -1.78
CA SER A 146 -1.38 28.98 -2.46
C SER A 146 -1.97 28.26 -3.68
N MET A 147 -3.11 28.73 -4.21
CA MET A 147 -3.70 28.14 -5.42
C MET A 147 -2.73 28.26 -6.62
N GLU A 148 -1.98 29.36 -6.71
CA GLU A 148 -1.00 29.62 -7.77
C GLU A 148 0.21 28.67 -7.69
N GLN A 149 0.73 28.46 -6.47
CA GLN A 149 1.78 27.46 -6.22
C GLN A 149 1.27 26.04 -6.47
N ALA A 150 0.03 25.74 -6.07
CA ALA A 150 -0.57 24.43 -6.24
C ALA A 150 -0.76 24.06 -7.72
N LEU A 151 -1.04 25.06 -8.56
CA LEU A 151 -1.10 24.97 -10.02
C LEU A 151 0.28 25.03 -10.71
N LEU A 152 1.37 25.14 -9.94
CA LEU A 152 2.75 25.26 -10.43
C LEU A 152 3.01 26.49 -11.30
N ILE A 153 2.23 27.55 -11.12
CA ILE A 153 2.47 28.83 -11.80
C ILE A 153 3.59 29.59 -11.08
N GLU A 154 3.58 29.53 -9.74
CA GLU A 154 4.69 29.99 -8.92
C GLU A 154 5.59 28.82 -8.50
N GLN A 155 6.85 29.16 -8.21
CA GLN A 155 7.80 28.21 -7.64
C GLN A 155 7.27 27.60 -6.33
N ALA A 156 7.47 26.28 -6.19
CA ALA A 156 7.00 25.54 -5.03
C ALA A 156 7.57 26.14 -3.74
N PRO A 157 6.75 26.29 -2.67
CA PRO A 157 7.26 26.75 -1.40
C PRO A 157 8.33 25.77 -0.91
N PRO A 158 9.44 26.24 -0.30
CA PRO A 158 10.51 25.36 0.10
C PRO A 158 10.00 24.26 1.04
N ARG A 159 10.56 23.05 0.89
CA ARG A 159 10.02 21.82 1.48
C ARG A 159 10.26 21.77 2.99
N PHE A 160 9.42 22.44 3.78
CA PHE A 160 9.54 22.49 5.25
C PHE A 160 8.84 21.33 5.96
N ARG A 161 9.16 20.08 5.58
CA ARG A 161 8.60 18.88 6.23
C ARG A 161 9.67 17.92 6.72
N ASN A 162 9.43 17.29 7.87
CA ASN A 162 10.20 16.12 8.29
C ASN A 162 9.75 14.87 7.51
N PHE A 163 10.43 13.74 7.75
CA PHE A 163 10.16 12.45 7.09
C PHE A 163 8.68 12.00 7.21
N GLU A 164 8.00 12.42 8.28
CA GLU A 164 6.60 12.08 8.60
C GLU A 164 5.58 13.08 8.02
N GLY A 165 6.05 14.14 7.33
CA GLY A 165 5.17 15.06 6.61
C GLY A 165 4.53 16.16 7.46
N HIS A 166 4.96 16.34 8.70
CA HIS A 166 4.54 17.45 9.57
C HIS A 166 5.30 18.74 9.23
N ALA A 167 4.67 19.90 9.47
CA ALA A 167 5.37 21.18 9.46
C ALA A 167 6.45 21.16 10.55
N ARG A 168 7.66 21.66 10.25
CA ARG A 168 8.70 21.79 11.27
C ARG A 168 8.32 22.93 12.23
N ASP A 169 8.12 22.63 13.51
CA ASP A 169 7.86 23.63 14.58
C ASP A 169 9.07 24.53 14.93
N TYR A 170 10.13 24.51 14.13
CA TYR A 170 11.29 25.36 14.37
C TYR A 170 11.26 26.56 13.43
N LYS A 171 11.01 27.73 14.04
CA LYS A 171 11.34 29.06 13.50
C LYS A 171 12.74 28.95 12.87
N TRP A 172 12.85 29.25 11.57
CA TRP A 172 14.14 29.26 10.89
C TRP A 172 15.12 30.08 11.74
N LYS A 173 16.28 29.49 12.05
CA LYS A 173 17.44 30.32 12.33
C LYS A 173 17.79 30.95 11.00
N GLU A 174 17.92 32.26 10.98
CA GLU A 174 18.35 32.98 9.78
C GLU A 174 19.59 32.31 9.21
N VAL A 175 19.70 32.30 7.89
CA VAL A 175 20.79 31.63 7.18
C VAL A 175 21.44 32.68 6.31
N ARG A 176 22.76 32.74 6.35
CA ARG A 176 23.55 33.71 5.57
C ARG A 176 24.34 33.00 4.49
N LEU A 177 24.49 33.67 3.35
CA LEU A 177 25.41 33.25 2.29
C LEU A 177 26.82 33.67 2.69
N SER A 178 27.72 32.70 2.76
CA SER A 178 29.15 32.85 3.00
C SER A 178 29.91 32.40 1.75
N ALA A 179 31.19 32.75 1.64
CA ALA A 179 32.06 32.36 0.51
C ALA A 179 32.14 30.83 0.31
N HIS A 180 31.76 30.05 1.33
CA HIS A 180 31.86 28.59 1.36
C HIS A 180 30.48 27.90 1.41
N GLY A 181 29.39 28.66 1.22
CA GLY A 181 28.03 28.15 1.14
C GLY A 181 27.07 28.77 2.15
N VAL A 182 26.10 27.97 2.58
CA VAL A 182 24.92 28.39 3.34
C VAL A 182 25.14 28.12 4.83
N GLU A 183 25.37 29.17 5.63
CA GLU A 183 25.70 29.06 7.07
C GLU A 183 24.52 29.47 7.98
N PRO A 184 24.28 28.77 9.10
CA PRO A 184 23.25 29.17 10.05
C PRO A 184 23.72 30.34 10.94
N VAL A 185 22.88 31.36 11.07
CA VAL A 185 23.14 32.51 11.96
C VAL A 185 23.04 32.05 13.42
N PRO A 186 24.08 32.29 14.23
CA PRO A 186 24.06 31.92 15.64
C PRO A 186 23.03 32.73 16.44
N ASP A 187 22.65 32.23 17.62
CA ASP A 187 21.90 33.05 18.57
C ASP A 187 22.76 34.21 19.10
N LEU A 188 22.18 35.12 19.89
CA LEU A 188 22.91 36.26 20.51
C LEU A 188 24.17 35.83 21.27
N GLN A 189 24.29 34.56 21.65
CA GLN A 189 25.40 33.98 22.40
C GLN A 189 26.44 33.30 21.49
N GLY A 190 26.33 33.41 20.17
CA GLY A 190 27.35 33.01 19.22
C GLY A 190 27.45 31.51 18.95
N TYR A 191 28.57 31.13 18.32
CA TYR A 191 28.96 29.75 18.06
C TYR A 191 29.50 29.12 19.34
N LYS A 192 29.11 27.87 19.64
CA LYS A 192 29.49 27.19 20.88
C LYS A 192 30.05 25.80 20.58
N LEU A 193 31.24 25.53 21.10
CA LEU A 193 31.86 24.22 21.16
C LEU A 193 31.63 23.65 22.56
N TYR A 194 31.12 22.43 22.66
CA TYR A 194 30.79 21.79 23.94
C TYR A 194 31.35 20.39 24.06
N LEU A 195 31.48 19.95 25.32
CA LEU A 195 31.84 18.61 25.73
C LEU A 195 30.63 17.96 26.40
N ILE A 196 30.40 16.67 26.13
CA ILE A 196 29.52 15.84 26.95
C ILE A 196 30.36 14.71 27.52
N THR A 197 30.33 14.56 28.84
CA THR A 197 31.05 13.50 29.57
C THR A 197 30.05 12.50 30.12
N ASN A 198 30.29 11.22 29.87
CA ASN A 198 29.56 10.15 30.56
C ASN A 198 30.22 9.90 31.92
N MET A 199 29.50 10.16 33.00
CA MET A 199 30.00 10.06 34.37
C MET A 199 30.28 8.61 34.82
N VAL A 200 29.70 7.62 34.13
CA VAL A 200 29.86 6.19 34.46
C VAL A 200 31.19 5.64 33.95
N ASN A 201 31.61 6.03 32.75
CA ASN A 201 32.80 5.45 32.09
C ASN A 201 33.84 6.48 31.63
N GLN A 202 33.62 7.76 31.95
CA GLN A 202 34.51 8.89 31.64
C GLN A 202 34.76 9.15 30.15
N LYS A 203 34.03 8.46 29.25
CA LYS A 203 34.12 8.71 27.81
C LYS A 203 33.43 10.02 27.45
N VAL A 204 33.94 10.66 26.40
CA VAL A 204 33.52 12.02 26.01
C VAL A 204 32.92 12.09 24.61
N TYR A 205 32.10 13.10 24.38
CA TYR A 205 31.59 13.51 23.08
C TYR A 205 31.81 15.01 22.90
N VAL A 206 32.49 15.40 21.83
CA VAL A 206 32.69 16.81 21.45
C VAL A 206 31.68 17.16 20.36
N GLY A 207 31.06 18.34 20.43
CA GLY A 207 30.18 18.79 19.36
C GLY A 207 29.91 20.28 19.32
N LEU A 208 29.22 20.69 18.25
CA LEU A 208 28.91 22.09 17.95
C LEU A 208 27.44 22.42 18.17
N THR A 209 27.16 23.64 18.63
CA THR A 209 25.82 24.22 18.68
C THR A 209 25.84 25.73 18.47
N ILE A 210 24.70 26.24 18.02
CA ILE A 210 24.38 27.66 17.85
C ILE A 210 23.17 28.05 18.70
N GLY A 211 22.84 27.20 19.67
CA GLY A 211 21.69 27.33 20.57
C GLY A 211 22.13 27.13 22.02
N PRO A 212 21.20 27.16 22.98
CA PRO A 212 21.49 26.81 24.38
C PRO A 212 21.98 25.37 24.53
N LEU A 213 22.96 25.14 25.43
CA LEU A 213 23.55 23.83 25.68
C LEU A 213 22.54 22.81 26.20
N GLU A 214 21.73 23.20 27.19
CA GLU A 214 20.70 22.32 27.77
C GLU A 214 19.71 21.83 26.72
N LYS A 215 19.30 22.72 25.81
CA LYS A 215 18.40 22.37 24.71
C LYS A 215 19.08 21.39 23.75
N ARG A 216 20.37 21.56 23.49
CA ARG A 216 21.16 20.64 22.65
C ARG A 216 21.29 19.26 23.30
N LEU A 217 21.51 19.19 24.61
CA LEU A 217 21.55 17.91 25.33
C LEU A 217 20.19 17.19 25.26
N LYS A 218 19.08 17.89 25.52
CA LYS A 218 17.71 17.35 25.36
C LYS A 218 17.43 16.84 23.94
N GLN A 219 17.97 17.50 22.91
CA GLN A 219 17.86 17.03 21.52
C GLN A 219 18.58 15.69 21.31
N HIS A 220 19.74 15.49 21.92
CA HIS A 220 20.45 14.21 21.85
C HIS A 220 19.65 13.10 22.53
N PHE A 221 19.11 13.34 23.72
CA PHE A 221 18.23 12.39 24.41
C PHE A 221 17.00 12.03 23.57
N ALA A 222 16.32 13.03 23.00
CA ALA A 222 15.19 12.80 22.10
C ALA A 222 15.59 12.00 20.84
N ALA A 223 16.80 12.19 20.30
CA ALA A 223 17.30 11.42 19.16
C ALA A 223 17.59 9.96 19.52
N ALA A 224 18.11 9.70 20.73
CA ALA A 224 18.32 8.35 21.26
C ALA A 224 16.99 7.61 21.40
N ARG A 225 15.97 8.24 22.02
CA ARG A 225 14.62 7.66 22.17
C ARG A 225 13.94 7.33 20.84
N ARG A 226 14.23 8.08 19.78
CA ARG A 226 13.73 7.80 18.41
C ARG A 226 14.51 6.69 17.68
N GLY A 227 15.47 6.03 18.33
CA GLY A 227 16.20 4.89 17.78
C GLY A 227 17.28 5.25 16.76
N ARG A 228 17.80 6.48 16.77
CA ARG A 228 18.92 6.86 15.89
C ARG A 228 20.19 6.13 16.35
N LYS A 229 20.80 5.34 15.46
CA LYS A 229 21.98 4.51 15.78
C LYS A 229 23.28 5.33 15.68
N SER A 230 23.98 5.50 16.80
CA SER A 230 25.38 5.96 16.87
C SER A 230 26.01 5.51 18.20
N ALA A 231 27.34 5.55 18.31
CA ALA A 231 28.04 5.19 19.55
C ALA A 231 27.54 6.01 20.75
N PHE A 232 27.36 7.32 20.56
CA PHE A 232 26.84 8.23 21.59
C PHE A 232 25.39 7.91 21.97
N MET A 233 24.50 7.73 21.00
CA MET A 233 23.08 7.45 21.27
C MET A 233 22.88 6.10 21.94
N ASN A 234 23.65 5.10 21.54
CA ASN A 234 23.65 3.78 22.19
C ASN A 234 24.13 3.87 23.64
N ALA A 235 25.11 4.74 23.93
CA ALA A 235 25.58 4.96 25.29
C ALA A 235 24.52 5.64 26.17
N ILE A 236 23.78 6.61 25.63
CA ILE A 236 22.63 7.23 26.32
C ILE A 236 21.59 6.16 26.68
N MET A 237 21.20 5.33 25.70
CA MET A 237 20.24 4.24 25.93
C MET A 237 20.73 3.21 26.95
N LYS A 238 22.05 3.00 27.06
CA LYS A 238 22.66 2.01 27.97
C LYS A 238 22.82 2.53 29.39
N HIS A 239 23.22 3.78 29.56
CA HIS A 239 23.64 4.34 30.85
C HIS A 239 22.61 5.29 31.49
N GLY A 240 21.52 5.62 30.80
CA GLY A 240 20.53 6.60 31.27
C GLY A 240 20.88 8.03 30.88
N GLU A 241 19.90 8.93 30.92
CA GLU A 241 20.08 10.34 30.53
C GLU A 241 20.82 11.13 31.61
N GLU A 242 20.61 10.76 32.87
CA GLU A 242 21.23 11.29 34.08
C GLU A 242 22.75 11.05 34.16
N ALA A 243 23.26 10.07 33.42
CA ALA A 243 24.70 9.76 33.38
C ALA A 243 25.54 10.76 32.56
N PHE A 244 24.91 11.71 31.85
CA PHE A 244 25.59 12.59 30.91
C PHE A 244 25.56 14.05 31.34
N LYS A 245 26.74 14.67 31.45
CA LYS A 245 26.93 16.08 31.77
C LYS A 245 27.43 16.85 30.55
N ILE A 246 26.80 17.99 30.21
CA ILE A 246 27.24 18.89 29.13
C ILE A 246 27.97 20.12 29.70
N GLU A 247 29.10 20.48 29.10
CA GLU A 247 29.95 21.60 29.51
C GLU A 247 30.36 22.43 28.29
N LEU A 248 30.44 23.75 28.46
CA LEU A 248 30.92 24.66 27.43
C LEU A 248 32.45 24.59 27.36
N ILE A 249 33.01 24.41 26.16
CA ILE A 249 34.45 24.48 25.94
C ILE A 249 34.83 25.89 25.49
N ARG A 250 34.23 26.40 24.40
CA ARG A 250 34.63 27.64 23.73
C ARG A 250 33.46 28.34 23.03
N THR A 251 33.58 29.66 22.87
CA THR A 251 32.61 30.52 22.16
C THR A 251 33.25 31.62 21.32
N ASP A 252 34.56 31.54 21.10
CA ASP A 252 35.37 32.59 20.49
C ASP A 252 35.42 32.51 18.95
N ALA A 253 34.84 31.47 18.35
CA ALA A 253 34.76 31.33 16.91
C ALA A 253 33.93 32.47 16.28
N ARG A 254 34.53 33.18 15.33
CA ARG A 254 33.89 34.28 14.57
C ARG A 254 33.21 33.78 13.30
N THR A 255 33.73 32.69 12.75
CA THR A 255 33.19 32.02 11.57
C THR A 255 32.80 30.58 11.89
N TYR A 256 31.93 30.03 11.07
CA TYR A 256 31.53 28.63 11.20
C TYR A 256 32.69 27.67 10.85
N GLU A 257 33.61 28.10 10.00
CA GLU A 257 34.84 27.37 9.68
C GLU A 257 35.78 27.29 10.89
N GLU A 258 36.02 28.42 11.56
CA GLU A 258 36.84 28.46 12.77
C GLU A 258 36.27 27.54 13.84
N LEU A 259 34.95 27.54 14.02
CA LEU A 259 34.26 26.64 14.94
C LEU A 259 34.50 25.15 14.60
N GLN A 260 34.47 24.81 13.32
CA GLN A 260 34.73 23.45 12.84
C GLN A 260 36.18 23.03 13.06
N GLN A 261 37.13 23.91 12.80
CA GLN A 261 38.55 23.65 13.07
C GLN A 261 38.79 23.44 14.58
N GLN A 262 38.15 24.24 15.43
CA GLN A 262 38.21 24.06 16.88
C GLN A 262 37.61 22.70 17.32
N GLU A 263 36.53 22.23 16.68
CA GLU A 263 35.95 20.90 16.94
C GLU A 263 36.96 19.78 16.63
N VAL A 264 37.60 19.85 15.45
CA VAL A 264 38.58 18.84 15.01
C VAL A 264 39.75 18.76 16.00
N LEU A 265 40.25 19.91 16.42
CA LEU A 265 41.34 20.00 17.40
C LEU A 265 40.95 19.39 18.75
N GLU A 266 39.75 19.69 19.26
CA GLU A 266 39.30 19.14 20.55
C GLU A 266 38.99 17.64 20.49
N ILE A 267 38.46 17.14 19.37
CA ILE A 267 38.27 15.69 19.15
C ILE A 267 39.61 14.96 19.17
N GLY A 268 40.60 15.48 18.45
CA GLY A 268 41.95 14.92 18.41
C GLY A 268 42.65 14.95 19.77
N LYS A 269 42.61 16.11 20.44
CA LYS A 269 43.22 16.31 21.76
C LYS A 269 42.70 15.35 22.83
N ARG A 270 41.43 14.94 22.74
CA ARG A 270 40.76 14.09 23.74
C ARG A 270 40.63 12.63 23.32
N ASP A 271 41.17 12.26 22.15
CA ASP A 271 40.97 10.94 21.53
C ASP A 271 39.50 10.50 21.53
N ALA A 272 38.60 11.44 21.23
CA ALA A 272 37.15 11.27 21.42
C ALA A 272 36.52 10.29 20.42
N ILE A 273 37.29 9.76 19.47
CA ILE A 273 36.84 8.72 18.52
C ILE A 273 37.11 7.33 19.08
N ARG A 274 38.36 7.03 19.45
CA ARG A 274 38.75 5.71 19.93
C ARG A 274 38.32 5.50 21.38
N ASN A 275 38.52 6.52 22.20
CA ASN A 275 38.22 6.51 23.63
C ASN A 275 37.02 7.40 24.01
N GLY A 276 36.21 7.80 23.03
CA GLY A 276 34.98 8.58 23.23
C GLY A 276 33.79 8.06 22.43
N TYR A 277 32.90 8.98 22.08
CA TYR A 277 31.66 8.70 21.35
C TYR A 277 31.56 9.39 19.99
N ASN A 278 32.56 10.20 19.60
CA ASN A 278 32.61 10.81 18.28
C ASN A 278 32.82 9.71 17.23
N THR A 279 32.08 9.78 16.11
CA THR A 279 32.20 8.78 15.03
C THR A 279 33.16 9.23 13.93
N ALA A 280 33.52 10.51 13.91
CA ALA A 280 34.40 11.11 12.92
C ALA A 280 35.26 12.19 13.58
N ALA A 281 36.30 12.64 12.87
CA ALA A 281 37.23 13.67 13.30
C ALA A 281 36.63 15.08 13.45
N GLY A 282 35.37 15.28 13.10
CA GLY A 282 34.72 16.61 13.07
C GLY A 282 34.84 17.28 11.70
N GLY A 283 34.48 18.56 11.63
CA GLY A 283 34.74 19.40 10.45
C GLY A 283 33.79 19.23 9.27
N SER A 284 32.63 18.61 9.48
CA SER A 284 31.57 18.52 8.46
C SER A 284 30.22 18.33 9.11
N LEU A 285 29.19 18.98 8.53
CA LEU A 285 27.78 18.85 8.88
C LEU A 285 27.32 17.40 8.68
N GLY A 286 27.56 16.57 9.69
CA GLY A 286 27.19 15.15 9.70
C GLY A 286 28.01 14.31 8.74
N SER A 287 29.16 13.81 9.21
CA SER A 287 29.93 12.66 8.65
C SER A 287 29.76 12.42 7.15
N SER A 288 30.00 13.44 6.33
CA SER A 288 30.00 13.23 4.89
C SER A 288 31.45 12.99 4.47
N LYS A 289 31.70 11.79 3.94
CA LYS A 289 33.01 11.44 3.38
C LYS A 289 33.26 12.36 2.19
N ALA A 290 34.39 13.05 2.19
CA ALA A 290 34.87 13.75 1.02
C ALA A 290 35.04 12.75 -0.13
N ILE A 291 34.65 13.15 -1.34
CA ILE A 291 34.67 12.29 -2.52
C ILE A 291 35.24 13.07 -3.70
N SER A 292 36.14 12.44 -4.45
CA SER A 292 36.73 13.01 -5.64
C SER A 292 36.04 12.44 -6.87
N ILE A 293 35.64 13.30 -7.81
CA ILE A 293 35.03 12.92 -9.08
C ILE A 293 35.65 13.78 -10.17
N GLY A 294 36.33 13.15 -11.14
CA GLY A 294 36.93 13.87 -12.27
C GLY A 294 37.97 14.93 -11.87
N GLY A 295 38.75 14.66 -10.81
CA GLY A 295 39.77 15.58 -10.30
C GLY A 295 39.26 16.72 -9.40
N LYS A 296 37.96 16.84 -9.16
CA LYS A 296 37.37 17.80 -8.21
C LYS A 296 36.97 17.09 -6.92
N THR A 297 37.37 17.65 -5.78
CA THR A 297 37.03 17.17 -4.43
C THR A 297 35.76 17.84 -3.92
N TYR A 298 34.79 17.03 -3.50
CA TYR A 298 33.53 17.48 -2.92
C TYR A 298 33.48 17.12 -1.44
N VAL A 299 32.97 18.05 -0.64
CA VAL A 299 32.85 17.89 0.82
C VAL A 299 31.89 16.77 1.24
N SER A 300 30.95 16.39 0.38
CA SER A 300 29.94 15.37 0.68
C SER A 300 29.39 14.67 -0.56
N TYR A 301 28.77 13.51 -0.35
CA TYR A 301 27.99 12.83 -1.39
C TYR A 301 26.85 13.70 -1.93
N ALA A 302 26.24 14.54 -1.09
CA ALA A 302 25.18 15.44 -1.50
C ALA A 302 25.71 16.56 -2.42
N GLY A 303 26.84 17.18 -2.04
CA GLY A 303 27.48 18.22 -2.85
C GLY A 303 28.02 17.68 -4.17
N ALA A 304 28.54 16.45 -4.17
CA ALA A 304 28.92 15.76 -5.40
C ALA A 304 27.70 15.48 -6.29
N ALA A 305 26.62 14.92 -5.72
CA ALA A 305 25.42 14.60 -6.48
C ALA A 305 24.77 15.85 -7.11
N GLU A 306 24.69 16.95 -6.36
CA GLU A 306 24.14 18.22 -6.84
C GLU A 306 24.96 18.81 -7.99
N ALA A 307 26.29 18.78 -7.90
CA ALA A 307 27.17 19.30 -8.95
C ALA A 307 27.01 18.58 -10.31
N TYR A 308 26.60 17.31 -10.29
CA TYR A 308 26.37 16.50 -11.49
C TYR A 308 24.88 16.24 -11.76
N GLY A 309 23.95 16.91 -11.06
CA GLY A 309 22.51 16.80 -11.29
C GLY A 309 21.90 15.43 -10.95
N VAL A 310 22.52 14.66 -10.05
CA VAL A 310 22.02 13.36 -9.58
C VAL A 310 21.33 13.53 -8.23
N ASP A 311 20.25 12.79 -7.99
CA ASP A 311 19.60 12.79 -6.68
C ASP A 311 20.56 12.25 -5.60
N PRO A 312 20.77 12.97 -4.47
CA PRO A 312 21.71 12.56 -3.42
C PRO A 312 21.47 11.16 -2.86
N VAL A 313 20.22 10.70 -2.78
CA VAL A 313 19.86 9.35 -2.31
C VAL A 313 20.26 8.32 -3.35
N VAL A 314 20.04 8.60 -4.63
CA VAL A 314 20.44 7.73 -5.74
C VAL A 314 21.96 7.62 -5.81
N PHE A 315 22.67 8.73 -5.71
CA PHE A 315 24.14 8.75 -5.68
C PHE A 315 24.68 7.93 -4.50
N ALA A 316 24.15 8.15 -3.29
CA ALA A 316 24.54 7.40 -2.11
C ALA A 316 24.26 5.89 -2.26
N LEU A 317 23.13 5.50 -2.84
CA LEU A 317 22.79 4.10 -3.13
C LEU A 317 23.79 3.45 -4.09
N ARG A 318 24.11 4.14 -5.19
CA ARG A 318 25.04 3.68 -6.23
C ARG A 318 26.42 3.41 -5.64
N VAL A 319 26.97 4.35 -4.88
CA VAL A 319 28.32 4.20 -4.29
C VAL A 319 28.32 3.18 -3.14
N SER A 320 27.36 3.25 -2.21
CA SER A 320 27.42 2.46 -0.96
C SER A 320 27.01 1.00 -1.14
N ARG A 321 25.82 0.76 -1.71
CA ARG A 321 25.19 -0.56 -1.79
C ARG A 321 25.53 -1.26 -3.09
N LEU A 322 25.54 -0.52 -4.20
CA LEU A 322 25.83 -1.08 -5.52
C LEU A 322 27.33 -1.10 -5.84
N LYS A 323 28.17 -0.49 -4.98
CA LYS A 323 29.63 -0.46 -5.11
C LYS A 323 30.11 0.14 -6.45
N TRP A 324 29.36 1.10 -6.98
CA TRP A 324 29.78 1.84 -8.18
C TRP A 324 30.92 2.78 -7.82
N THR A 325 31.79 3.06 -8.79
CA THR A 325 32.76 4.16 -8.66
C THR A 325 32.00 5.50 -8.59
N PRO A 326 32.57 6.53 -7.96
CA PRO A 326 31.97 7.87 -7.96
C PRO A 326 31.65 8.38 -9.37
N GLU A 327 32.50 8.09 -10.34
CA GLU A 327 32.37 8.43 -11.77
C GLU A 327 31.18 7.72 -12.41
N GLN A 328 31.02 6.42 -12.16
CA GLN A 328 29.85 5.66 -12.60
C GLN A 328 28.57 6.15 -11.91
N ALA A 329 28.68 6.55 -10.64
CA ALA A 329 27.54 7.00 -9.85
C ALA A 329 26.95 8.32 -10.37
N VAL A 330 27.78 9.20 -10.94
CA VAL A 330 27.34 10.42 -11.64
C VAL A 330 27.03 10.23 -13.12
N GLY A 331 27.41 9.09 -13.71
CA GLY A 331 27.17 8.79 -15.12
C GLY A 331 28.26 9.28 -16.09
N LEU A 332 29.46 9.59 -15.58
CA LEU A 332 30.63 9.91 -16.43
C LEU A 332 31.23 8.66 -17.10
N GLU A 333 31.02 7.49 -16.49
CA GLU A 333 31.50 6.21 -17.02
C GLU A 333 30.33 5.24 -17.21
N ASN A 334 30.24 4.65 -18.41
CA ASN A 334 29.23 3.65 -18.71
C ASN A 334 29.60 2.30 -18.09
N ARG A 335 28.62 1.65 -17.45
CA ARG A 335 28.83 0.33 -16.87
C ARG A 335 28.83 -0.74 -17.96
N THR A 336 29.87 -1.56 -18.04
CA THR A 336 29.79 -2.85 -18.74
C THR A 336 29.05 -3.84 -17.83
N TRP A 337 28.11 -4.60 -18.38
CA TRP A 337 27.42 -5.64 -17.61
C TRP A 337 28.39 -6.79 -17.36
N VAL A 338 28.79 -7.01 -16.10
CA VAL A 338 29.70 -8.10 -15.68
C VAL A 338 28.93 -9.19 -14.93
N GLY A 339 27.76 -9.59 -15.45
CA GLY A 339 27.14 -10.82 -14.99
C GLY A 339 27.87 -12.00 -15.63
N LYS A 340 28.29 -13.00 -14.86
CA LYS A 340 28.76 -14.25 -15.46
C LYS A 340 27.57 -14.87 -16.20
N SER A 341 27.63 -14.94 -17.52
CA SER A 341 26.72 -15.76 -18.31
C SER A 341 26.96 -17.21 -17.86
N LEU A 342 25.95 -17.82 -17.25
CA LEU A 342 26.03 -19.22 -16.83
C LEU A 342 25.76 -20.07 -18.07
N PRO A 343 26.76 -20.82 -18.57
CA PRO A 343 26.54 -21.69 -19.71
C PRO A 343 25.51 -22.76 -19.35
N VAL A 344 24.67 -23.10 -20.33
CA VAL A 344 23.59 -24.08 -20.17
C VAL A 344 23.71 -25.11 -21.29
N ASN A 345 23.58 -26.39 -20.97
CA ASN A 345 23.53 -27.46 -21.95
C ASN A 345 22.08 -27.91 -22.09
N VAL A 346 21.54 -27.85 -23.31
CA VAL A 346 20.14 -28.16 -23.60
C VAL A 346 20.09 -29.04 -24.84
N ALA A 347 19.43 -30.20 -24.73
CA ALA A 347 19.25 -31.14 -25.85
C ALA A 347 20.56 -31.48 -26.59
N GLY A 348 21.67 -31.60 -25.84
CA GLY A 348 22.99 -31.92 -26.38
C GLY A 348 23.78 -30.73 -26.95
N SER A 349 23.23 -29.51 -26.94
CA SER A 349 23.92 -28.29 -27.38
C SER A 349 24.30 -27.39 -26.19
N ALA A 350 25.56 -26.93 -26.16
CA ALA A 350 26.04 -25.98 -25.16
C ALA A 350 25.82 -24.53 -25.61
N PHE A 351 25.18 -23.73 -24.76
CA PHE A 351 24.94 -22.29 -24.96
C PHE A 351 25.64 -21.49 -23.87
N GLU A 352 26.11 -20.29 -24.19
CA GLU A 352 26.78 -19.38 -23.24
C GLU A 352 25.84 -18.85 -22.16
N SER A 353 24.53 -18.84 -22.43
CA SER A 353 23.52 -18.43 -21.46
C SER A 353 22.13 -18.98 -21.78
N LEU A 354 21.28 -19.04 -20.75
CA LEU A 354 19.85 -19.31 -20.91
C LEU A 354 19.18 -18.39 -21.94
N SER A 355 19.62 -17.13 -22.03
CA SER A 355 19.07 -16.18 -23.00
C SER A 355 19.43 -16.53 -24.45
N GLN A 356 20.63 -17.07 -24.68
CA GLN A 356 21.06 -17.53 -25.99
C GLN A 356 20.30 -18.81 -26.38
N ALA A 357 20.17 -19.76 -25.45
CA ALA A 357 19.35 -20.95 -25.65
C ALA A 357 17.88 -20.58 -25.95
N ALA A 358 17.30 -19.64 -25.20
CA ALA A 358 15.93 -19.17 -25.41
C ALA A 358 15.72 -18.60 -26.83
N LYS A 359 16.64 -17.76 -27.30
CA LYS A 359 16.60 -17.24 -28.68
C LYS A 359 16.68 -18.36 -29.73
N HIS A 360 17.54 -19.34 -29.51
CA HIS A 360 17.71 -20.48 -30.43
C HIS A 360 16.43 -21.32 -30.55
N PHE A 361 15.75 -21.59 -29.42
CA PHE A 361 14.49 -22.35 -29.41
C PHE A 361 13.24 -21.48 -29.62
N GLY A 362 13.38 -20.22 -30.03
CA GLY A 362 12.25 -19.34 -30.34
C GLY A 362 11.42 -18.88 -29.13
N VAL A 363 11.96 -18.96 -27.92
CA VAL A 363 11.32 -18.50 -26.68
C VAL A 363 11.90 -17.15 -26.25
N LEU A 364 11.03 -16.23 -25.82
CA LEU A 364 11.47 -14.96 -25.24
C LEU A 364 12.38 -15.20 -24.02
N PRO A 365 13.59 -14.61 -23.95
CA PRO A 365 14.51 -14.82 -22.82
C PRO A 365 13.90 -14.55 -21.44
N ALA A 366 13.02 -13.55 -21.34
CA ALA A 366 12.29 -13.26 -20.10
C ALA A 366 11.34 -14.40 -19.70
N THR A 367 10.68 -15.02 -20.66
CA THR A 367 9.77 -16.14 -20.46
C THR A 367 10.54 -17.39 -20.02
N ALA A 368 11.64 -17.72 -20.69
CA ALA A 368 12.52 -18.82 -20.30
C ALA A 368 13.08 -18.60 -18.89
N HIS A 369 13.54 -17.38 -18.58
CA HIS A 369 14.03 -17.03 -17.24
C HIS A 369 12.95 -17.17 -16.17
N SER A 370 11.73 -16.70 -16.43
CA SER A 370 10.60 -16.84 -15.50
C SER A 370 10.25 -18.31 -15.25
N ARG A 371 10.15 -19.12 -16.32
CA ARG A 371 9.85 -20.55 -16.22
C ARG A 371 10.91 -21.29 -15.40
N TYR A 372 12.20 -21.07 -15.70
CA TYR A 372 13.30 -21.74 -15.02
C TYR A 372 13.50 -21.24 -13.58
N ARG A 373 13.67 -19.93 -13.36
CA ARG A 373 14.04 -19.37 -12.05
C ARG A 373 12.87 -19.16 -11.10
N LEU A 374 11.70 -18.75 -11.61
CA LEU A 374 10.56 -18.38 -10.75
C LEU A 374 9.57 -19.52 -10.56
N LYS A 375 9.39 -20.36 -11.58
CA LYS A 375 8.43 -21.48 -11.56
C LYS A 375 9.09 -22.85 -11.34
N GLY A 376 10.43 -22.90 -11.29
CA GLY A 376 11.18 -24.13 -11.05
C GLY A 376 11.07 -25.18 -12.16
N TRP A 377 10.76 -24.77 -13.40
CA TRP A 377 10.69 -25.69 -14.54
C TRP A 377 12.09 -26.20 -14.89
N THR A 378 12.18 -27.39 -15.48
CA THR A 378 13.45 -27.86 -16.05
C THR A 378 13.90 -26.94 -17.18
N LEU A 379 15.16 -27.07 -17.58
CA LEU A 379 15.75 -26.25 -18.62
C LEU A 379 15.04 -26.48 -19.96
N GLU A 380 14.76 -27.75 -20.27
CA GLU A 380 14.04 -28.24 -21.45
C GLU A 380 12.59 -27.76 -21.46
N GLN A 381 11.88 -27.86 -20.33
CA GLN A 381 10.51 -27.34 -20.18
C GLN A 381 10.47 -25.81 -20.32
N SER A 382 11.45 -25.11 -19.76
CA SER A 382 11.51 -23.64 -19.80
C SER A 382 11.64 -23.11 -21.23
N LEU A 383 12.35 -23.88 -22.07
CA LEU A 383 12.61 -23.62 -23.48
C LEU A 383 11.54 -24.21 -24.43
N GLY A 384 10.54 -24.91 -23.88
CA GLY A 384 9.43 -25.46 -24.66
C GLY A 384 9.77 -26.72 -25.46
N ILE A 385 10.89 -27.38 -25.13
CA ILE A 385 11.27 -28.68 -25.70
C ILE A 385 10.42 -29.79 -25.08
N GLU A 386 10.21 -29.71 -23.76
CA GLU A 386 9.33 -30.60 -23.02
C GLU A 386 8.01 -29.91 -22.65
N PRO A 387 6.90 -30.66 -22.51
CA PRO A 387 5.63 -30.11 -22.08
C PRO A 387 5.74 -29.52 -20.66
N PRO A 388 4.92 -28.50 -20.32
CA PRO A 388 4.88 -27.93 -18.97
C PRO A 388 4.71 -28.99 -17.88
N PRO A 389 5.31 -28.82 -16.69
CA PRO A 389 5.14 -29.76 -15.60
C PRO A 389 3.66 -29.88 -15.20
N HIS A 390 3.22 -31.11 -14.93
CA HIS A 390 1.86 -31.42 -14.50
C HIS A 390 1.54 -30.66 -13.22
N ARG A 391 0.45 -29.88 -13.23
CA ARG A 391 -0.01 -29.14 -12.05
C ARG A 391 -1.12 -29.92 -11.38
N GLU A 392 -0.81 -30.58 -10.27
CA GLU A 392 -1.85 -31.01 -9.34
C GLU A 392 -2.55 -29.77 -8.78
N SER A 393 -3.85 -29.63 -9.08
CA SER A 393 -4.68 -28.59 -8.51
C SER A 393 -5.41 -29.18 -7.30
N PRO A 394 -5.13 -28.74 -6.06
CA PRO A 394 -5.69 -29.34 -4.83
C PRO A 394 -7.22 -29.28 -4.71
N SER A 395 -7.91 -28.61 -5.64
CA SER A 395 -9.36 -28.40 -5.67
C SER A 395 -10.06 -29.06 -6.86
N ALA A 396 -9.37 -29.96 -7.57
CA ALA A 396 -9.98 -30.69 -8.67
C ALA A 396 -11.17 -31.53 -8.18
N LYS A 397 -12.36 -31.22 -8.70
CA LYS A 397 -13.58 -31.99 -8.44
C LYS A 397 -13.61 -33.17 -9.39
N ARG A 398 -13.81 -34.38 -8.83
CA ARG A 398 -14.06 -35.60 -9.60
C ARG A 398 -15.33 -35.43 -10.43
N VAL A 399 -15.33 -35.96 -11.64
CA VAL A 399 -16.46 -35.88 -12.56
C VAL A 399 -16.64 -37.23 -13.25
N SER A 400 -17.88 -37.72 -13.26
CA SER A 400 -18.29 -38.92 -14.00
C SER A 400 -18.85 -38.50 -15.35
N ILE A 401 -18.30 -39.03 -16.45
CA ILE A 401 -18.77 -38.77 -17.82
C ILE A 401 -18.91 -40.10 -18.55
N LEU A 402 -20.08 -40.37 -19.12
CA LEU A 402 -20.46 -41.60 -19.82
C LEU A 402 -20.22 -42.87 -18.97
N GLY A 403 -20.42 -42.77 -17.66
CA GLY A 403 -20.21 -43.87 -16.72
C GLY A 403 -18.73 -44.15 -16.37
N ILE A 404 -17.80 -43.29 -16.78
CA ILE A 404 -16.38 -43.36 -16.40
C ILE A 404 -16.09 -42.24 -15.40
N ASP A 405 -15.49 -42.59 -14.26
CA ASP A 405 -15.09 -41.65 -13.23
C ASP A 405 -13.68 -41.10 -13.50
N TYR A 406 -13.57 -39.77 -13.59
CA TYR A 406 -12.30 -39.06 -13.79
C TYR A 406 -11.92 -38.26 -12.55
N GLU A 407 -10.61 -38.10 -12.32
CA GLU A 407 -10.12 -37.35 -11.16
C GLU A 407 -10.41 -35.85 -11.27
N SER A 408 -10.51 -35.33 -12.50
CA SER A 408 -10.79 -33.93 -12.78
C SER A 408 -11.46 -33.70 -14.15
N ILE A 409 -12.00 -32.50 -14.35
CA ILE A 409 -12.50 -32.05 -15.65
C ILE A 409 -11.37 -32.02 -16.70
N GLU A 410 -10.17 -31.63 -16.30
CA GLU A 410 -8.99 -31.63 -17.16
C GLU A 410 -8.60 -33.05 -17.61
N ASP A 411 -8.62 -34.01 -16.69
CA ASP A 411 -8.32 -35.41 -16.97
C ASP A 411 -9.36 -36.04 -17.91
N ALA A 412 -10.64 -35.80 -17.62
CA ALA A 412 -11.73 -36.19 -18.51
C ALA A 412 -11.59 -35.59 -19.91
N ALA A 413 -11.19 -34.32 -20.00
CA ALA A 413 -11.01 -33.61 -21.27
C ALA A 413 -9.83 -34.15 -22.09
N VAL A 414 -8.71 -34.49 -21.43
CA VAL A 414 -7.54 -35.11 -22.07
C VAL A 414 -7.89 -36.53 -22.56
N SER A 415 -8.51 -37.35 -21.71
CA SER A 415 -8.88 -38.74 -22.07
C SER A 415 -9.95 -38.81 -23.16
N LEU A 416 -10.90 -37.87 -23.19
CA LEU A 416 -11.98 -37.83 -24.17
C LEU A 416 -11.64 -36.99 -25.42
N GLY A 417 -10.47 -36.35 -25.47
CA GLY A 417 -10.00 -35.56 -26.60
C GLY A 417 -10.82 -34.29 -26.87
N VAL A 418 -11.34 -33.65 -25.83
CA VAL A 418 -12.20 -32.45 -25.93
C VAL A 418 -11.59 -31.27 -25.18
N SER A 419 -12.04 -30.04 -25.48
CA SER A 419 -11.55 -28.84 -24.80
C SER A 419 -12.04 -28.78 -23.34
N ALA A 420 -11.09 -28.83 -22.39
CA ALA A 420 -11.37 -28.71 -20.95
C ALA A 420 -12.12 -27.43 -20.59
N ASN A 421 -11.84 -26.33 -21.30
CA ASN A 421 -12.52 -25.05 -21.10
C ASN A 421 -13.97 -25.07 -21.57
N ALA A 422 -14.26 -25.74 -22.69
CA ALA A 422 -15.62 -25.86 -23.21
C ALA A 422 -16.46 -26.78 -22.31
N LEU A 423 -15.91 -27.92 -21.89
CA LEU A 423 -16.58 -28.84 -20.95
C LEU A 423 -16.92 -28.13 -19.63
N ARG A 424 -15.95 -27.40 -19.05
CA ARG A 424 -16.15 -26.59 -17.84
C ARG A 424 -17.20 -25.49 -18.02
N ARG A 425 -17.26 -24.87 -19.20
CA ARG A 425 -18.24 -23.82 -19.53
C ARG A 425 -19.67 -24.39 -19.47
N TYR A 426 -19.93 -25.53 -20.11
CA TYR A 426 -21.27 -26.12 -20.14
C TYR A 426 -21.71 -26.66 -18.78
N ILE A 427 -20.80 -27.28 -18.02
CA ILE A 427 -21.10 -27.73 -16.65
C ILE A 427 -21.46 -26.52 -15.75
N ARG A 428 -20.80 -25.38 -15.91
CA ARG A 428 -21.14 -24.15 -15.16
C ARG A 428 -22.49 -23.54 -15.55
N LEU A 429 -22.92 -23.76 -16.80
CA LEU A 429 -24.24 -23.36 -17.30
C LEU A 429 -25.36 -24.32 -16.85
N GLY A 430 -25.03 -25.34 -16.05
CA GLY A 430 -26.00 -26.27 -15.46
C GLY A 430 -26.25 -27.54 -16.26
N LEU A 431 -25.50 -27.80 -17.34
CA LEU A 431 -25.60 -29.08 -18.06
C LEU A 431 -24.96 -30.19 -17.22
N THR A 432 -25.52 -31.40 -17.35
CA THR A 432 -24.88 -32.61 -16.81
C THR A 432 -23.52 -32.82 -17.49
N PRO A 433 -22.55 -33.46 -16.82
CA PRO A 433 -21.25 -33.75 -17.43
C PRO A 433 -21.35 -34.51 -18.77
N ASP A 434 -22.35 -35.40 -18.90
CA ASP A 434 -22.64 -36.15 -20.12
C ASP A 434 -23.14 -35.25 -21.25
N ASP A 435 -24.13 -34.40 -20.97
CA ASP A 435 -24.67 -33.45 -21.95
C ASP A 435 -23.62 -32.41 -22.35
N ALA A 436 -22.79 -31.98 -21.38
CA ALA A 436 -21.66 -31.10 -21.63
C ALA A 436 -20.66 -31.74 -22.58
N PHE A 437 -20.32 -33.02 -22.41
CA PHE A 437 -19.45 -33.75 -23.33
C PHE A 437 -20.03 -33.82 -24.75
N VAL A 438 -21.29 -34.26 -24.90
CA VAL A 438 -21.96 -34.37 -26.20
C VAL A 438 -21.98 -33.03 -26.93
N ARG A 439 -22.26 -31.95 -26.21
CA ARG A 439 -22.30 -30.60 -26.78
C ARG A 439 -20.93 -30.07 -27.16
N THR A 440 -19.91 -30.37 -26.36
CA THR A 440 -18.51 -30.00 -26.64
C THR A 440 -18.02 -30.68 -27.92
N ARG A 441 -18.48 -31.91 -28.20
CA ARG A 441 -18.13 -32.65 -29.43
C ARG A 441 -18.85 -32.13 -30.67
N ARG A 442 -20.06 -31.57 -30.52
CA ARG A 442 -20.83 -30.95 -31.62
C ARG A 442 -20.30 -29.58 -32.04
N GLU A 443 -19.60 -28.88 -31.15
CA GLU A 443 -19.00 -27.55 -31.38
C GLU A 443 -17.45 -27.59 -31.49
N GLY A 444 -16.85 -28.79 -31.53
CA GLY A 444 -15.42 -28.95 -31.84
C GLY A 444 -15.13 -28.67 -33.33
N PRO A 445 -13.87 -28.32 -33.68
CA PRO A 445 -13.51 -27.91 -35.04
C PRO A 445 -13.82 -28.95 -36.13
#